data_AF-A0A178B2H0-F1
#
_entry.id   AF-A0A178B2H0-F1
#
_cell.length_a   1.000
_cell.length_b   1.000
_cell.length_c   1.000
_cell.angle_alpha   90.00
_cell.angle_beta   90.00
_cell.angle_gamma   90.00
#
_symmetry.space_group_name_H-M   'P 1'
#
loop_
_entity.id
_entity.type
_entity.pdbx_description
1 polymer ?
#
loop_
_entity_poly.entity_id
_entity_poly.type
_entity_poly.pdbx_seq_one_letter_code
_entity_poly.pdbx_strand_id
1 'polypeptide(L)'
;MLKRKPSGELDPHAAGSIFGEDPTRRQNKRLFRFKNDNKHAWQPGTELAMTELLDFILQNEEAFRNQYRLASLYADFRQQLETNPDGYHANIAAWTKALTDAARAGVIPTQGTTHDLLNIKTTDELARALQHPQYGKPTCLPAVFHDAVQKKEMIALKDFMTSKESIYKSSWIPSPWKVLQWGLRQVGVLGQARSPETLSAGNFVVVKNVEVAADEILKKMKEHASTADRVLSKTDFLKRFSHTLNDAAPLTTNDMNILLMYLARDKLAISYNAQTIKFKPEHEALPEPITQEDEAIANLRDTLANINAQIPPLMEKITAADAAAREAVTAKQMIRAKAALRSKKLAESALAQRSDVALQLESVYAQLQSAADQVEIVEAMRAGADALKSLNEKVGGAEGVQGVVDAVNEQMATTEEITNIINESDQPLDEAEIDDEFEALEKAEKEKEEEEAAVKTAARLAELAEADKKRKEVEEKENEEKERQSTADKATEAAVEEASQGLSRLSFYQANQDADSEDAKKDERIAVPS
;
A
#
# COMPACT_ATOMS: atom_id res chain seq x y z
N MET A 1 19.31 66.99 -33.31
CA MET A 1 20.39 67.87 -33.84
C MET A 1 21.72 67.29 -33.31
N LEU A 2 22.78 67.02 -34.06
CA LEU A 2 23.14 67.25 -35.48
C LEU A 2 24.05 66.10 -36.01
N LYS A 3 23.92 65.75 -37.31
CA LYS A 3 24.92 65.22 -38.30
C LYS A 3 25.98 64.17 -37.83
N ARG A 4 25.97 62.89 -38.28
CA ARG A 4 26.26 62.28 -39.63
C ARG A 4 27.76 61.97 -39.93
N LYS A 5 28.08 60.66 -40.07
CA LYS A 5 28.90 59.89 -41.10
C LYS A 5 30.20 60.49 -41.69
N PRO A 6 31.19 59.72 -42.24
CA PRO A 6 31.14 58.42 -42.99
C PRO A 6 32.03 57.30 -42.37
N SER A 7 32.12 56.00 -42.74
CA SER A 7 31.81 55.10 -43.89
C SER A 7 32.91 54.88 -44.97
N GLY A 8 33.29 53.60 -45.17
CA GLY A 8 34.24 53.06 -46.17
C GLY A 8 35.45 52.34 -45.53
N GLU A 9 36.07 51.28 -46.06
CA GLU A 9 35.73 50.41 -47.22
C GLU A 9 36.58 49.10 -47.20
N LEU A 10 36.04 48.03 -47.81
CA LEU A 10 36.67 46.87 -48.51
C LEU A 10 38.03 46.23 -48.10
N ASP A 11 37.97 44.89 -47.96
CA ASP A 11 38.91 43.77 -48.24
C ASP A 11 40.38 43.99 -48.68
N PRO A 12 41.25 42.98 -48.43
CA PRO A 12 41.71 42.21 -49.60
C PRO A 12 41.85 40.67 -49.43
N HIS A 13 41.67 39.96 -50.55
CA HIS A 13 42.08 38.57 -50.77
C HIS A 13 43.61 38.42 -50.94
N ALA A 14 44.16 37.25 -50.58
CA ALA A 14 45.12 36.40 -51.35
C ALA A 14 45.78 35.38 -50.40
N ALA A 15 45.56 34.06 -50.52
CA ALA A 15 46.02 33.13 -51.56
C ALA A 15 47.52 32.75 -51.45
N GLY A 16 47.79 31.46 -51.23
CA GLY A 16 49.14 30.88 -51.17
C GLY A 16 49.09 29.35 -51.06
N SER A 17 49.31 28.66 -52.18
CA SER A 17 49.36 27.19 -52.29
C SER A 17 50.71 26.79 -52.90
N ILE A 18 51.44 25.85 -52.28
CA ILE A 18 52.61 25.15 -52.86
C ILE A 18 52.59 23.66 -52.46
N PHE A 19 53.15 22.81 -53.33
CA PHE A 19 52.94 21.36 -53.51
C PHE A 19 53.85 20.39 -52.72
N GLY A 20 53.42 19.12 -52.68
CA GLY A 20 54.26 17.88 -52.60
C GLY A 20 53.68 16.82 -51.63
N GLU A 21 53.59 15.51 -51.92
CA GLU A 21 53.84 14.67 -53.12
C GLU A 21 52.96 13.37 -53.09
N ASP A 22 52.89 12.65 -54.22
CA ASP A 22 52.15 11.37 -54.48
C ASP A 22 53.14 10.15 -54.25
N PRO A 23 53.00 8.86 -54.71
CA PRO A 23 51.96 8.24 -55.55
C PRO A 23 51.54 6.76 -55.34
N THR A 24 50.41 6.40 -55.98
CA THR A 24 49.94 5.03 -56.36
C THR A 24 49.24 4.18 -55.27
N ARG A 25 48.22 3.34 -55.57
CA ARG A 25 48.06 2.46 -56.76
C ARG A 25 46.58 2.12 -57.15
N ARG A 26 46.39 2.09 -58.48
CA ARG A 26 45.25 1.65 -59.35
C ARG A 26 44.75 0.19 -59.05
N GLN A 27 43.61 -0.36 -59.52
CA GLN A 27 42.42 0.04 -60.31
C GLN A 27 41.36 -1.12 -60.32
N ASN A 28 40.17 -0.87 -60.89
CA ASN A 28 39.26 -1.81 -61.62
C ASN A 28 38.32 -2.82 -60.89
N LYS A 29 37.02 -2.52 -61.05
CA LYS A 29 35.91 -3.36 -61.59
C LYS A 29 35.60 -4.78 -61.02
N ARG A 30 34.30 -4.90 -60.71
CA ARG A 30 33.33 -6.01 -60.96
C ARG A 30 32.99 -7.03 -59.85
N LEU A 31 31.66 -7.09 -59.64
CA LEU A 31 30.79 -8.25 -59.42
C LEU A 31 30.65 -8.88 -58.02
N PHE A 32 29.41 -9.36 -57.80
CA PHE A 32 28.88 -10.17 -56.69
C PHE A 32 28.90 -9.58 -55.27
N ARG A 33 27.72 -9.17 -54.80
CA ARG A 33 27.31 -9.38 -53.42
C ARG A 33 26.08 -10.30 -53.39
N PHE A 34 26.10 -11.24 -52.46
CA PHE A 34 25.18 -12.36 -52.41
C PHE A 34 23.74 -11.92 -52.10
N LYS A 35 22.79 -12.56 -52.78
CA LYS A 35 21.39 -12.58 -52.38
C LYS A 35 21.30 -13.42 -51.10
N ASN A 36 21.02 -12.79 -49.97
CA ASN A 36 20.67 -13.51 -48.75
C ASN A 36 19.17 -13.28 -48.51
N ASP A 37 18.36 -14.30 -48.80
CA ASP A 37 16.90 -14.26 -48.67
C ASP A 37 16.50 -14.30 -47.19
N ASN A 38 16.62 -13.16 -46.49
CA ASN A 38 16.02 -13.01 -45.16
C ASN A 38 14.69 -12.26 -45.29
N LYS A 39 13.65 -13.02 -45.64
CA LYS A 39 12.25 -12.55 -45.62
C LYS A 39 11.98 -11.97 -44.25
N HIS A 40 11.89 -10.65 -44.15
CA HIS A 40 11.38 -10.02 -42.94
C HIS A 40 9.92 -10.46 -42.85
N ALA A 41 9.64 -11.37 -41.92
CA ALA A 41 8.27 -11.69 -41.55
C ALA A 41 7.61 -10.38 -41.14
N TRP A 42 6.55 -10.01 -41.85
CA TRP A 42 5.70 -8.92 -41.43
C TRP A 42 5.15 -9.29 -40.06
N GLN A 43 5.70 -8.67 -39.02
CA GLN A 43 5.07 -8.66 -37.72
C GLN A 43 3.82 -7.81 -37.88
N PRO A 44 2.62 -8.31 -37.54
CA PRO A 44 1.47 -7.45 -37.36
C PRO A 44 1.88 -6.36 -36.38
N GLY A 45 1.62 -5.11 -36.70
CA GLY A 45 1.77 -4.04 -35.73
C GLY A 45 0.97 -4.43 -34.49
N THR A 46 1.55 -4.25 -33.31
CA THR A 46 0.91 -4.48 -32.02
C THR A 46 -0.53 -4.01 -32.10
N GLU A 47 -1.50 -4.87 -31.79
CA GLU A 47 -2.88 -4.42 -31.60
C GLU A 47 -2.80 -3.22 -30.66
N LEU A 48 -3.32 -2.07 -31.11
CA LEU A 48 -3.26 -0.84 -30.33
C LEU A 48 -4.08 -1.10 -29.07
N ALA A 49 -3.37 -1.47 -27.99
CA ALA A 49 -3.97 -1.74 -26.70
C ALA A 49 -4.87 -0.56 -26.36
N MET A 50 -6.15 -0.84 -26.15
CA MET A 50 -7.11 0.20 -25.84
C MET A 50 -6.66 0.86 -24.55
N THR A 51 -6.76 2.19 -24.53
CA THR A 51 -6.44 2.98 -23.36
C THR A 51 -7.48 2.71 -22.28
N GLU A 52 -7.06 2.71 -21.02
CA GLU A 52 -7.93 2.46 -19.86
C GLU A 52 -9.21 3.32 -19.89
N LEU A 53 -9.08 4.60 -20.28
CA LEU A 53 -10.22 5.50 -20.49
C LEU A 53 -11.20 5.00 -21.56
N LEU A 54 -10.69 4.54 -22.71
CA LEU A 54 -11.52 4.05 -23.80
C LEU A 54 -12.21 2.73 -23.42
N ASP A 55 -11.47 1.81 -22.82
CA ASP A 55 -12.00 0.56 -22.31
C ASP A 55 -13.08 0.79 -21.25
N PHE A 56 -12.82 1.68 -20.29
CA PHE A 56 -13.81 2.07 -19.29
C PHE A 56 -15.11 2.58 -19.93
N ILE A 57 -15.03 3.50 -20.89
CA ILE A 57 -16.22 4.06 -21.54
C ILE A 57 -16.97 2.99 -22.36
N LEU A 58 -16.26 2.19 -23.16
CA LEU A 58 -16.87 1.10 -23.94
C LEU A 58 -17.52 0.04 -23.04
N GLN A 59 -16.95 -0.23 -21.87
CA GLN A 59 -17.47 -1.23 -20.93
C GLN A 59 -18.59 -0.69 -20.04
N ASN A 60 -18.59 0.58 -19.63
CA ASN A 60 -19.53 1.11 -18.63
C ASN A 60 -20.70 1.91 -19.22
N GLU A 61 -20.54 2.51 -20.41
CA GLU A 61 -21.56 3.38 -20.99
C GLU A 61 -22.43 2.70 -22.05
N GLU A 62 -23.72 2.55 -21.79
CA GLU A 62 -24.68 1.90 -22.70
C GLU A 62 -24.71 2.52 -24.11
N ALA A 63 -24.53 3.84 -24.19
CA ALA A 63 -24.46 4.55 -25.47
C ALA A 63 -23.26 4.12 -26.34
N PHE A 64 -22.15 3.73 -25.70
CA PHE A 64 -20.89 3.35 -26.35
C PHE A 64 -20.77 1.83 -26.54
N ARG A 65 -21.43 1.02 -25.70
CA ARG A 65 -21.60 -0.43 -25.93
C ARG A 65 -22.30 -0.73 -27.27
N ASN A 66 -23.19 0.16 -27.74
CA ASN A 66 -23.88 0.00 -29.02
C ASN A 66 -23.00 0.41 -30.20
N GLN A 67 -22.39 -0.58 -30.88
CA GLN A 67 -21.53 -0.38 -32.05
C GLN A 67 -22.16 0.48 -33.16
N TYR A 68 -23.48 0.38 -33.38
CA TYR A 68 -24.18 1.19 -34.39
C TYR A 68 -24.25 2.68 -34.04
N ARG A 69 -24.10 3.06 -32.76
CA ARG A 69 -24.05 4.46 -32.33
C ARG A 69 -22.66 5.07 -32.39
N LEU A 70 -21.59 4.28 -32.29
CA LEU A 70 -20.21 4.81 -32.18
C LEU A 70 -19.84 5.77 -33.31
N ALA A 71 -20.20 5.46 -34.56
CA ALA A 71 -19.99 6.37 -35.69
C ALA A 71 -20.64 7.75 -35.49
N SER A 72 -21.86 7.79 -34.94
CA SER A 72 -22.57 9.05 -34.64
C SER A 72 -22.03 9.79 -33.42
N LEU A 73 -21.45 9.06 -32.45
CA LEU A 73 -20.83 9.62 -31.26
C LEU A 73 -19.46 10.24 -31.56
N TYR A 74 -18.66 9.65 -32.44
CA TYR A 74 -17.29 10.12 -32.74
C TYR A 74 -17.23 11.23 -33.81
N ALA A 75 -18.25 11.31 -34.67
CA ALA A 75 -18.36 12.31 -35.73
C ALA A 75 -18.67 13.72 -35.19
N ASP A 76 -18.33 14.74 -35.97
CA ASP A 76 -18.73 16.13 -35.70
C ASP A 76 -20.23 16.30 -35.96
N PHE A 77 -21.02 16.21 -34.90
CA PHE A 77 -22.47 16.36 -34.96
C PHE A 77 -22.96 17.81 -34.76
N ARG A 78 -22.10 18.84 -34.80
CA ARG A 78 -22.52 20.25 -34.58
C ARG A 78 -23.65 20.71 -35.51
N GLN A 79 -23.65 20.27 -36.77
CA GLN A 79 -24.71 20.57 -37.74
C GLN A 79 -26.07 19.95 -37.37
N GLN A 80 -26.08 18.90 -36.54
CA GLN A 80 -27.32 18.28 -36.06
C GLN A 80 -28.11 19.22 -35.13
N LEU A 81 -27.50 20.25 -34.53
CA LEU A 81 -28.25 21.23 -33.74
C LEU A 81 -29.34 21.95 -34.56
N GLU A 82 -29.14 22.11 -35.87
CA GLU A 82 -30.13 22.71 -36.78
C GLU A 82 -31.04 21.65 -37.46
N THR A 83 -30.52 20.44 -37.75
CA THR A 83 -31.21 19.43 -38.56
C THR A 83 -31.85 18.27 -37.78
N ASN A 84 -31.34 17.96 -36.58
CA ASN A 84 -31.84 16.93 -35.67
C ASN A 84 -31.42 17.26 -34.21
N PRO A 85 -32.10 18.24 -33.55
CA PRO A 85 -31.73 18.71 -32.22
C PRO A 85 -31.72 17.59 -31.16
N ASP A 86 -32.65 16.65 -31.26
CA ASP A 86 -32.76 15.50 -30.34
C ASP A 86 -31.53 14.59 -30.46
N GLY A 87 -31.06 14.32 -31.68
CA GLY A 87 -29.83 13.57 -31.93
C GLY A 87 -28.58 14.28 -31.41
N TYR A 88 -28.48 15.60 -31.63
CA TYR A 88 -27.41 16.43 -31.06
C TYR A 88 -27.39 16.32 -29.52
N HIS A 89 -28.52 16.59 -28.86
CA HIS A 89 -28.59 16.59 -27.39
C HIS A 89 -28.40 15.19 -26.80
N ALA A 90 -28.87 14.12 -27.44
CA ALA A 90 -28.64 12.74 -27.01
C ALA A 90 -27.17 12.32 -27.11
N ASN A 91 -26.41 12.84 -28.09
CA ASN A 91 -24.99 12.57 -28.22
C ASN A 91 -24.14 13.44 -27.28
N ILE A 92 -24.51 14.70 -27.05
CA ILE A 92 -23.93 15.52 -25.98
C ILE A 92 -24.10 14.82 -24.62
N ALA A 93 -25.34 14.45 -24.26
CA ALA A 93 -25.64 13.85 -22.95
C ALA A 93 -24.86 12.54 -22.72
N ALA A 94 -24.73 11.71 -23.76
CA ALA A 94 -23.92 10.48 -23.71
C ALA A 94 -22.44 10.79 -23.42
N TRP A 95 -21.83 11.76 -24.10
CA TRP A 95 -20.44 12.15 -23.86
C TRP A 95 -20.23 12.84 -22.51
N THR A 96 -21.10 13.77 -22.11
CA THR A 96 -20.99 14.45 -20.81
C THR A 96 -21.10 13.45 -19.66
N LYS A 97 -22.01 12.46 -19.75
CA LYS A 97 -22.11 11.36 -18.80
C LYS A 97 -20.82 10.52 -18.78
N ALA A 98 -20.39 10.03 -19.94
CA ALA A 98 -19.19 9.21 -20.07
C ALA A 98 -17.94 9.87 -19.46
N LEU A 99 -17.72 11.15 -19.74
CA LEU A 99 -16.61 11.92 -19.19
C LEU A 99 -16.75 12.17 -17.68
N THR A 100 -17.97 12.40 -17.19
CA THR A 100 -18.26 12.59 -15.76
C THR A 100 -17.98 11.32 -14.96
N ASP A 101 -18.46 10.19 -15.46
CA ASP A 101 -18.35 8.91 -14.77
C ASP A 101 -16.93 8.33 -14.92
N ALA A 102 -16.22 8.61 -16.03
CA ALA A 102 -14.79 8.31 -16.20
C ALA A 102 -13.88 9.16 -15.29
N ALA A 103 -14.18 10.45 -15.11
CA ALA A 103 -13.47 11.28 -14.13
C ALA A 103 -13.65 10.72 -12.71
N ARG A 104 -14.89 10.36 -12.35
CA ARG A 104 -15.21 9.73 -11.06
C ARG A 104 -14.44 8.41 -10.83
N ALA A 105 -14.31 7.60 -11.87
CA ALA A 105 -13.57 6.34 -11.83
C ALA A 105 -12.04 6.51 -11.74
N GLY A 106 -11.51 7.71 -11.95
CA GLY A 106 -10.06 7.98 -11.92
C GLY A 106 -9.33 7.60 -13.20
N VAL A 107 -10.03 7.28 -14.29
CA VAL A 107 -9.41 6.79 -15.55
C VAL A 107 -9.12 7.89 -16.58
N ILE A 108 -9.38 9.16 -16.25
CA ILE A 108 -9.02 10.31 -17.10
C ILE A 108 -7.50 10.51 -17.03
N PRO A 109 -6.78 10.61 -18.16
CA PRO A 109 -5.33 10.74 -18.16
C PRO A 109 -4.89 12.07 -17.56
N THR A 110 -3.85 12.01 -16.73
CA THR A 110 -3.18 13.13 -16.09
C THR A 110 -1.67 12.93 -16.16
N GLN A 111 -0.89 14.01 -16.02
CA GLN A 111 0.55 13.90 -15.87
C GLN A 111 0.88 13.60 -14.40
N GLY A 112 1.33 12.38 -14.12
CA GLY A 112 1.67 11.89 -12.79
C GLY A 112 1.10 10.49 -12.54
N THR A 113 1.04 10.11 -11.26
CA THR A 113 0.40 8.87 -10.77
C THR A 113 -0.97 9.11 -10.14
N THR A 114 -1.42 10.37 -10.07
CA THR A 114 -2.66 10.79 -9.41
C THR A 114 -3.64 11.42 -10.40
N HIS A 115 -4.91 11.06 -10.26
CA HIS A 115 -5.98 11.42 -11.21
C HIS A 115 -7.00 12.34 -10.52
N ASP A 116 -7.25 13.53 -11.10
CA ASP A 116 -8.28 14.45 -10.61
C ASP A 116 -9.68 13.83 -10.84
N LEU A 117 -10.46 13.59 -9.79
CA LEU A 117 -11.80 12.98 -9.92
C LEU A 117 -12.92 14.02 -10.17
N LEU A 118 -12.65 15.27 -9.80
CA LEU A 118 -13.58 16.39 -9.88
C LEU A 118 -13.25 17.37 -11.01
N ASN A 119 -12.14 17.17 -11.72
CA ASN A 119 -11.63 18.08 -12.74
C ASN A 119 -11.12 17.32 -13.98
N ILE A 120 -11.53 17.74 -15.18
CA ILE A 120 -11.07 17.18 -16.46
C ILE A 120 -10.16 18.19 -17.16
N LYS A 121 -8.98 17.73 -17.60
CA LYS A 121 -8.00 18.51 -18.37
C LYS A 121 -8.18 18.24 -19.87
N THR A 122 -8.53 19.26 -20.65
CA THR A 122 -8.84 19.15 -22.09
C THR A 122 -7.61 19.28 -22.98
N THR A 123 -6.67 18.35 -22.87
CA THR A 123 -5.43 18.31 -23.67
C THR A 123 -5.58 17.38 -24.89
N ASP A 124 -4.61 17.38 -25.82
CA ASP A 124 -4.57 16.37 -26.90
C ASP A 124 -4.38 14.94 -26.36
N GLU A 125 -3.85 14.81 -25.14
CA GLU A 125 -3.73 13.56 -24.41
C GLU A 125 -5.10 12.95 -24.10
N LEU A 126 -6.09 13.75 -23.66
CA LEU A 126 -7.48 13.29 -23.52
C LEU A 126 -8.06 12.84 -24.86
N ALA A 127 -7.87 13.61 -25.92
CA ALA A 127 -8.37 13.26 -27.26
C ALA A 127 -7.70 12.00 -27.84
N ARG A 128 -6.43 11.76 -27.49
CA ARG A 128 -5.67 10.55 -27.84
C ARG A 128 -6.09 9.34 -26.99
N ALA A 129 -6.34 9.53 -25.70
CA ALA A 129 -6.84 8.49 -24.80
C ALA A 129 -8.29 8.08 -25.08
N LEU A 130 -9.01 8.84 -25.91
CA LEU A 130 -10.31 8.50 -26.47
C LEU A 130 -10.25 8.00 -27.91
N GLN A 131 -9.06 7.74 -28.47
CA GLN A 131 -8.93 7.34 -29.88
C GLN A 131 -9.41 5.90 -30.12
N HIS A 132 -10.57 5.74 -30.77
CA HIS A 132 -11.08 4.41 -31.13
C HIS A 132 -10.34 3.83 -32.36
N PRO A 133 -9.97 2.53 -32.38
CA PRO A 133 -9.23 1.93 -33.49
C PRO A 133 -9.90 2.08 -34.87
N GLN A 134 -11.24 2.08 -34.92
CA GLN A 134 -12.00 2.17 -36.18
C GLN A 134 -12.54 3.57 -36.49
N TYR A 135 -12.71 4.44 -35.48
CA TYR A 135 -13.37 5.75 -35.63
C TYR A 135 -12.44 6.95 -35.40
N GLY A 136 -11.18 6.70 -34.98
CA GLY A 136 -10.19 7.74 -34.74
C GLY A 136 -10.45 8.53 -33.45
N LYS A 137 -9.90 9.75 -33.39
CA LYS A 137 -10.14 10.68 -32.27
C LYS A 137 -11.57 11.25 -32.38
N PRO A 138 -12.32 11.38 -31.27
CA PRO A 138 -13.65 11.96 -31.29
C PRO A 138 -13.60 13.45 -31.66
N THR A 139 -14.16 13.80 -32.81
CA THR A 139 -14.17 15.18 -33.35
C THR A 139 -15.22 16.08 -32.70
N CYS A 140 -16.16 15.48 -31.97
CA CYS A 140 -17.25 16.17 -31.27
C CYS A 140 -16.86 16.85 -29.95
N LEU A 141 -15.69 16.54 -29.35
CA LEU A 141 -15.31 17.04 -28.02
C LEU A 141 -15.44 18.57 -27.84
N PRO A 142 -15.10 19.43 -28.83
CA PRO A 142 -15.30 20.87 -28.70
C PRO A 142 -16.77 21.27 -28.48
N ALA A 143 -17.71 20.53 -29.08
CA ALA A 143 -19.14 20.74 -28.89
C ALA A 143 -19.60 20.23 -27.51
N VAL A 144 -19.12 19.06 -27.08
CA VAL A 144 -19.43 18.47 -25.75
C VAL A 144 -19.04 19.44 -24.63
N PHE A 145 -17.79 19.90 -24.60
CA PHE A 145 -17.33 20.83 -23.56
C PHE A 145 -18.01 22.19 -23.66
N HIS A 146 -18.34 22.68 -24.86
CA HIS A 146 -19.09 23.93 -25.02
C HIS A 146 -20.50 23.85 -24.43
N ASP A 147 -21.24 22.78 -24.73
CA ASP A 147 -22.61 22.57 -24.27
C ASP A 147 -22.66 22.30 -22.75
N ALA A 148 -21.74 21.50 -22.23
CA ALA A 148 -21.60 21.24 -20.79
C ALA A 148 -21.27 22.53 -19.99
N VAL A 149 -20.43 23.42 -20.55
CA VAL A 149 -20.14 24.74 -19.96
C VAL A 149 -21.35 25.68 -20.08
N GLN A 150 -22.08 25.66 -21.19
CA GLN A 150 -23.30 26.44 -21.37
C GLN A 150 -24.39 26.04 -20.36
N LYS A 151 -24.51 24.75 -20.06
CA LYS A 151 -25.45 24.18 -19.08
C LYS A 151 -25.00 24.28 -17.62
N LYS A 152 -23.78 24.77 -17.34
CA LYS A 152 -23.13 24.75 -16.02
C LYS A 152 -22.86 23.34 -15.46
N GLU A 153 -22.92 22.29 -16.28
CA GLU A 153 -22.53 20.92 -15.90
C GLU A 153 -21.01 20.79 -15.70
N MET A 154 -20.26 21.59 -16.47
CA MET A 154 -18.81 21.78 -16.33
C MET A 154 -18.48 23.26 -16.16
N ILE A 155 -17.54 23.60 -15.28
CA ILE A 155 -17.13 24.98 -15.01
C ILE A 155 -15.61 25.10 -15.12
N ALA A 156 -15.10 26.08 -15.86
CA ALA A 156 -13.66 26.31 -15.94
C ALA A 156 -13.06 26.56 -14.54
N LEU A 157 -12.03 25.78 -14.17
CA LEU A 157 -11.47 25.71 -12.81
C LEU A 157 -11.10 27.07 -12.24
N LYS A 158 -10.51 27.95 -13.08
CA LYS A 158 -10.14 29.31 -12.68
C LYS A 158 -11.34 30.14 -12.21
N ASP A 159 -12.49 29.99 -12.86
CA ASP A 159 -13.70 30.76 -12.54
C ASP A 159 -14.47 30.12 -11.39
N PHE A 160 -14.41 28.79 -11.28
CA PHE A 160 -14.86 28.07 -10.10
C PHE A 160 -14.10 28.52 -8.85
N MET A 161 -12.77 28.66 -8.90
CA MET A 161 -11.97 29.03 -7.72
C MET A 161 -11.95 30.53 -7.42
N THR A 162 -12.20 31.40 -8.41
CA THR A 162 -12.18 32.87 -8.21
C THR A 162 -13.56 33.49 -7.96
N SER A 163 -14.65 32.76 -8.20
CA SER A 163 -16.00 33.28 -7.94
C SER A 163 -16.34 33.38 -6.45
N LYS A 164 -16.72 34.58 -6.02
CA LYS A 164 -17.27 34.87 -4.68
C LYS A 164 -18.76 34.52 -4.55
N GLU A 165 -19.47 34.37 -5.66
CA GLU A 165 -20.89 33.99 -5.68
C GLU A 165 -21.06 32.51 -5.99
N SER A 166 -22.09 31.90 -5.39
CA SER A 166 -22.49 30.52 -5.66
C SER A 166 -22.89 30.31 -7.11
N ILE A 167 -22.53 29.14 -7.66
CA ILE A 167 -22.74 28.76 -9.07
C ILE A 167 -24.24 28.66 -9.44
N TYR A 168 -25.09 28.43 -8.45
CA TYR A 168 -26.55 28.33 -8.59
C TYR A 168 -27.27 29.68 -8.56
N LYS A 169 -26.60 30.79 -8.23
CA LYS A 169 -27.23 32.12 -8.34
C LYS A 169 -27.53 32.45 -9.80
N SER A 170 -28.72 32.99 -10.05
CA SER A 170 -29.13 33.43 -11.40
C SER A 170 -28.25 34.58 -11.94
N SER A 171 -27.71 35.41 -11.05
CA SER A 171 -26.69 36.43 -11.36
C SER A 171 -25.33 35.86 -11.76
N TRP A 172 -25.05 34.59 -11.41
CA TRP A 172 -23.73 34.01 -11.61
C TRP A 172 -23.54 33.54 -13.05
N ILE A 173 -22.65 34.25 -13.73
CA ILE A 173 -22.27 34.06 -15.12
C ILE A 173 -20.75 33.81 -15.14
N PRO A 174 -20.27 32.56 -15.36
CA PRO A 174 -18.84 32.24 -15.35
C PRO A 174 -18.08 33.01 -16.43
N SER A 175 -16.77 33.24 -16.26
CA SER A 175 -15.97 34.00 -17.23
C SER A 175 -16.03 33.47 -18.67
N PRO A 176 -16.13 32.14 -18.94
CA PRO A 176 -16.52 31.58 -20.23
C PRO A 176 -17.66 32.30 -20.96
N TRP A 177 -18.66 32.82 -20.25
CA TRP A 177 -19.74 33.64 -20.83
C TRP A 177 -19.33 35.10 -21.09
N LYS A 178 -18.42 35.69 -20.32
CA LYS A 178 -17.76 36.96 -20.71
C LYS A 178 -16.90 36.77 -21.97
N VAL A 179 -16.31 35.59 -22.16
CA VAL A 179 -15.65 35.17 -23.41
C VAL A 179 -16.55 34.36 -24.36
N LEU A 180 -17.89 34.42 -24.24
CA LEU A 180 -18.74 34.21 -25.42
C LEU A 180 -18.64 35.40 -26.38
N GLN A 181 -18.08 36.53 -25.94
CA GLN A 181 -17.56 37.57 -26.84
C GLN A 181 -16.27 37.17 -27.60
N TRP A 182 -15.60 36.06 -27.27
CA TRP A 182 -14.44 35.57 -28.03
C TRP A 182 -14.84 35.03 -29.41
N GLY A 183 -16.12 34.68 -29.60
CA GLY A 183 -16.72 34.39 -30.92
C GLY A 183 -17.06 35.63 -31.76
N LEU A 184 -16.95 36.86 -31.23
CA LEU A 184 -17.38 38.09 -31.93
C LEU A 184 -16.26 38.82 -32.71
N ARG A 185 -15.07 38.21 -32.86
CA ARG A 185 -13.93 38.77 -33.64
C ARG A 185 -13.51 37.97 -34.88
N GLN A 186 -14.37 37.07 -35.36
CA GLN A 186 -14.33 36.57 -36.74
C GLN A 186 -15.68 36.84 -37.42
N VAL A 187 -15.84 38.10 -37.86
CA VAL A 187 -16.83 38.57 -38.86
C VAL A 187 -18.33 38.51 -38.48
N GLY A 188 -18.89 39.68 -38.14
CA GLY A 188 -20.11 40.18 -38.80
C GLY A 188 -21.49 39.72 -38.31
N VAL A 189 -22.12 40.56 -37.46
CA VAL A 189 -23.57 40.83 -37.39
C VAL A 189 -24.51 39.64 -37.05
N LEU A 190 -25.06 39.66 -35.83
CA LEU A 190 -26.30 38.97 -35.41
C LEU A 190 -26.42 37.47 -35.81
N GLY A 191 -25.71 36.61 -35.08
CA GLY A 191 -25.88 35.15 -35.14
C GLY A 191 -25.76 34.51 -33.75
N GLN A 192 -26.39 33.35 -33.56
CA GLN A 192 -26.27 32.56 -32.33
C GLN A 192 -24.81 32.13 -32.08
N ALA A 193 -24.44 31.99 -30.80
CA ALA A 193 -23.12 31.49 -30.44
C ALA A 193 -22.91 30.08 -30.99
N ARG A 194 -21.90 29.90 -31.85
CA ARG A 194 -21.49 28.60 -32.38
C ARG A 194 -20.39 27.99 -31.52
N SER A 195 -20.41 26.66 -31.39
CA SER A 195 -19.37 25.91 -30.70
C SER A 195 -18.04 25.94 -31.48
N PRO A 196 -16.88 26.02 -30.78
CA PRO A 196 -15.57 26.17 -31.42
C PRO A 196 -15.18 24.95 -32.26
N GLU A 197 -14.29 25.14 -33.24
CA GLU A 197 -13.80 24.07 -34.12
C GLU A 197 -12.69 23.21 -33.50
N THR A 198 -11.98 23.73 -32.49
CA THR A 198 -10.84 23.06 -31.84
C THR A 198 -11.02 23.01 -30.33
N LEU A 199 -10.63 21.89 -29.71
CA LEU A 199 -10.63 21.77 -28.25
C LEU A 199 -9.47 22.59 -27.68
N SER A 200 -9.78 23.69 -26.99
CA SER A 200 -8.79 24.52 -26.30
C SER A 200 -8.32 23.85 -25.00
N ALA A 201 -7.02 23.91 -24.72
CA ALA A 201 -6.46 23.45 -23.45
C ALA A 201 -7.06 24.22 -22.26
N GLY A 202 -7.68 23.50 -21.33
CA GLY A 202 -8.35 24.06 -20.16
C GLY A 202 -8.64 22.99 -19.11
N ASN A 203 -8.96 23.43 -17.90
CA ASN A 203 -9.31 22.58 -16.77
C ASN A 203 -10.77 22.86 -16.40
N PHE A 204 -11.60 21.83 -16.31
CA PHE A 204 -13.04 21.94 -16.10
C PHE A 204 -13.51 21.10 -14.91
N VAL A 205 -14.06 21.77 -13.90
CA VAL A 205 -14.71 21.16 -12.74
C VAL A 205 -16.00 20.49 -13.17
N VAL A 206 -16.17 19.22 -12.81
CA VAL A 206 -17.34 18.38 -13.11
C VAL A 206 -18.35 18.51 -11.97
N VAL A 207 -19.34 19.39 -12.12
CA VAL A 207 -20.19 19.83 -11.00
C VAL A 207 -20.93 18.67 -10.33
N LYS A 208 -21.44 17.70 -11.12
CA LYS A 208 -22.11 16.49 -10.61
C LYS A 208 -21.23 15.62 -9.73
N ASN A 209 -19.92 15.57 -9.95
CA ASN A 209 -19.01 14.81 -9.07
C ASN A 209 -18.74 15.57 -7.77
N VAL A 210 -18.61 16.91 -7.84
CA VAL A 210 -18.47 17.78 -6.67
C VAL A 210 -19.71 17.70 -5.77
N GLU A 211 -20.90 17.76 -6.36
CA GLU A 211 -22.19 17.59 -5.68
C GLU A 211 -22.26 16.27 -4.91
N VAL A 212 -21.99 15.15 -5.58
CA VAL A 212 -22.05 13.80 -4.96
C VAL A 212 -21.03 13.65 -3.83
N ALA A 213 -19.77 14.06 -4.04
CA ALA A 213 -18.74 13.97 -3.01
C ALA A 213 -19.08 14.87 -1.81
N ALA A 214 -19.55 16.09 -2.04
CA ALA A 214 -19.96 17.01 -0.98
C ALA A 214 -21.15 16.47 -0.18
N ASP A 215 -22.16 15.88 -0.83
CA ASP A 215 -23.33 15.33 -0.14
C ASP A 215 -23.00 14.07 0.67
N GLU A 216 -22.10 13.20 0.21
CA GLU A 216 -21.60 12.07 1.02
C GLU A 216 -20.71 12.52 2.19
N ILE A 217 -19.87 13.56 2.03
CA ILE A 217 -19.12 14.16 3.14
C ILE A 217 -20.07 14.73 4.20
N LEU A 218 -21.08 15.52 3.77
CA LEU A 218 -22.06 16.11 4.70
C LEU A 218 -22.89 15.04 5.40
N LYS A 219 -23.25 13.96 4.72
CA LYS A 219 -23.93 12.79 5.29
C LYS A 219 -23.09 12.11 6.37
N LYS A 220 -21.80 11.85 6.13
CA LYS A 220 -20.87 11.32 7.15
C LYS A 220 -20.69 12.27 8.34
N MET A 221 -20.72 13.58 8.11
CA MET A 221 -20.59 14.59 9.18
C MET A 221 -21.85 14.74 10.05
N LYS A 222 -23.03 14.28 9.63
CA LYS A 222 -24.25 14.29 10.47
C LYS A 222 -24.14 13.41 11.71
N GLU A 223 -23.29 12.40 11.69
CA GLU A 223 -23.05 11.50 12.83
C GLU A 223 -22.24 12.19 13.94
N HIS A 224 -21.68 13.38 13.68
CA HIS A 224 -20.74 14.09 14.56
C HIS A 224 -21.44 15.23 15.31
N ALA A 225 -21.96 14.91 16.49
CA ALA A 225 -22.77 15.83 17.29
C ALA A 225 -21.96 16.87 18.10
N SER A 226 -20.73 16.55 18.51
CA SER A 226 -19.91 17.45 19.36
C SER A 226 -19.35 18.63 18.56
N THR A 227 -19.02 19.72 19.25
CA THR A 227 -18.40 20.89 18.61
C THR A 227 -16.98 20.58 18.16
N ALA A 228 -16.22 19.83 18.96
CA ALA A 228 -14.84 19.42 18.63
C ALA A 228 -14.77 18.50 17.40
N ASP A 229 -15.73 17.57 17.22
CA ASP A 229 -15.72 16.65 16.06
C ASP A 229 -16.12 17.33 14.75
N ARG A 230 -16.75 18.50 14.80
CA ARG A 230 -17.01 19.34 13.62
C ARG A 230 -15.79 20.16 13.18
N VAL A 231 -14.71 20.15 13.96
CA VAL A 231 -13.48 20.90 13.70
C VAL A 231 -12.37 19.93 13.31
N LEU A 232 -11.96 19.99 12.05
CA LEU A 232 -10.95 19.12 11.46
C LEU A 232 -9.77 19.94 10.95
N SER A 233 -8.57 19.38 11.01
CA SER A 233 -7.46 19.86 10.19
C SER A 233 -7.71 19.47 8.72
N LYS A 234 -6.98 20.09 7.79
CA LYS A 234 -6.92 19.61 6.41
C LYS A 234 -6.38 18.18 6.33
N THR A 235 -5.45 17.81 7.19
CA THR A 235 -4.85 16.47 7.24
C THR A 235 -5.89 15.40 7.62
N ASP A 236 -6.66 15.62 8.69
CA ASP A 236 -7.74 14.73 9.13
C ASP A 236 -8.85 14.69 8.06
N PHE A 237 -9.25 15.84 7.50
CA PHE A 237 -10.21 15.90 6.39
C PHE A 237 -9.75 15.08 5.17
N LEU A 238 -8.48 15.21 4.75
CA LEU A 238 -7.91 14.43 3.65
C LEU A 238 -7.94 12.94 3.96
N LYS A 239 -7.41 12.52 5.12
CA LYS A 239 -7.36 11.13 5.57
C LYS A 239 -8.75 10.49 5.67
N ARG A 240 -9.75 11.27 6.10
CA ARG A 240 -11.13 10.82 6.35
C ARG A 240 -11.98 10.77 5.08
N PHE A 241 -11.68 11.62 4.09
CA PHE A 241 -12.55 11.81 2.93
C PHE A 241 -11.92 11.55 1.56
N SER A 242 -10.62 11.24 1.46
CA SER A 242 -9.91 10.92 0.19
C SER A 242 -10.67 9.92 -0.69
N HIS A 243 -11.15 8.82 -0.12
CA HIS A 243 -11.88 7.77 -0.83
C HIS A 243 -13.41 7.93 -0.83
N THR A 244 -13.96 9.11 -0.52
CA THR A 244 -15.43 9.30 -0.46
C THR A 244 -16.15 9.10 -1.78
N LEU A 245 -15.49 9.44 -2.89
CA LEU A 245 -16.10 9.39 -4.23
C LEU A 245 -15.78 8.08 -4.97
N ASN A 246 -14.67 7.43 -4.62
CA ASN A 246 -14.16 6.22 -5.25
C ASN A 246 -13.22 5.49 -4.26
N ASP A 247 -13.48 4.21 -4.00
CA ASP A 247 -12.66 3.42 -3.09
C ASP A 247 -11.26 3.12 -3.67
N ALA A 248 -11.15 3.00 -5.00
CA ALA A 248 -9.90 2.63 -5.67
C ALA A 248 -8.95 3.80 -5.93
N ALA A 249 -9.47 5.03 -6.07
CA ALA A 249 -8.69 6.22 -6.39
C ALA A 249 -8.96 7.34 -5.37
N PRO A 250 -7.94 7.85 -4.65
CA PRO A 250 -8.12 8.95 -3.72
C PRO A 250 -8.29 10.30 -4.45
N LEU A 251 -9.14 11.16 -3.91
CA LEU A 251 -9.27 12.57 -4.30
C LEU A 251 -7.94 13.32 -4.11
N THR A 252 -7.53 14.09 -5.12
CA THR A 252 -6.26 14.85 -5.09
C THR A 252 -6.37 16.12 -4.24
N THR A 253 -5.22 16.74 -3.91
CA THR A 253 -5.19 18.07 -3.29
C THR A 253 -5.95 19.12 -4.12
N ASN A 254 -6.01 18.98 -5.45
CA ASN A 254 -6.78 19.86 -6.34
C ASN A 254 -8.29 19.63 -6.18
N ASP A 255 -8.73 18.37 -6.21
CA ASP A 255 -10.13 17.98 -5.94
C ASP A 255 -10.59 18.46 -4.56
N MET A 256 -9.73 18.36 -3.56
CA MET A 256 -10.03 18.76 -2.18
C MET A 256 -10.17 20.28 -2.04
N ASN A 257 -9.36 21.07 -2.74
CA ASN A 257 -9.55 22.52 -2.81
C ASN A 257 -10.87 22.91 -3.52
N ILE A 258 -11.27 22.15 -4.55
CA ILE A 258 -12.57 22.31 -5.23
C ILE A 258 -13.72 22.00 -4.24
N LEU A 259 -13.62 20.92 -3.47
CA LEU A 259 -14.62 20.54 -2.46
C LEU A 259 -14.76 21.56 -1.34
N LEU A 260 -13.66 22.04 -0.76
CA LEU A 260 -13.70 23.05 0.30
C LEU A 260 -14.32 24.36 -0.19
N MET A 261 -13.97 24.79 -1.41
CA MET A 261 -14.60 25.95 -2.06
C MET A 261 -16.12 25.76 -2.21
N TYR A 262 -16.55 24.59 -2.69
CA TYR A 262 -17.97 24.27 -2.88
C TYR A 262 -18.76 24.18 -1.56
N LEU A 263 -18.23 23.44 -0.58
CA LEU A 263 -18.85 23.27 0.74
C LEU A 263 -19.03 24.62 1.45
N ALA A 264 -18.05 25.52 1.34
CA ALA A 264 -18.11 26.83 1.96
C ALA A 264 -19.02 27.82 1.21
N ARG A 265 -18.92 27.90 -0.12
CA ARG A 265 -19.60 28.93 -0.92
C ARG A 265 -21.01 28.53 -1.38
N ASP A 266 -21.17 27.28 -1.79
CA ASP A 266 -22.38 26.80 -2.49
C ASP A 266 -23.32 26.05 -1.54
N LYS A 267 -22.78 25.19 -0.67
CA LYS A 267 -23.57 24.52 0.38
C LYS A 267 -23.69 25.34 1.68
N LEU A 268 -22.86 26.39 1.85
CA LEU A 268 -22.77 27.19 3.07
C LEU A 268 -22.63 26.32 4.34
N ALA A 269 -21.88 25.23 4.25
CA ALA A 269 -21.83 24.19 5.28
C ALA A 269 -20.57 24.21 6.15
N ILE A 270 -19.51 24.90 5.70
CA ILE A 270 -18.23 25.00 6.40
C ILE A 270 -17.67 26.43 6.39
N SER A 271 -16.89 26.75 7.40
CA SER A 271 -15.83 27.76 7.36
C SER A 271 -14.49 27.04 7.24
N TYR A 272 -13.54 27.55 6.45
CA TYR A 272 -12.20 26.97 6.35
C TYR A 272 -11.13 28.05 6.16
N ASN A 273 -9.90 27.76 6.61
CA ASN A 273 -8.75 28.63 6.43
C ASN A 273 -7.54 27.88 5.82
N ALA A 274 -6.32 28.32 6.14
CA ALA A 274 -5.11 27.67 5.66
C ALA A 274 -4.95 26.22 6.16
N GLN A 275 -5.41 25.90 7.39
CA GLN A 275 -5.20 24.60 8.02
C GLN A 275 -6.47 23.96 8.63
N THR A 276 -7.42 24.77 9.10
CA THR A 276 -8.59 24.31 9.85
C THR A 276 -9.86 24.39 9.01
N ILE A 277 -10.77 23.43 9.22
CA ILE A 277 -12.10 23.31 8.61
C ILE A 277 -13.11 23.11 9.73
N LYS A 278 -14.10 24.00 9.84
CA LYS A 278 -15.19 23.96 10.82
C LYS A 278 -16.52 23.74 10.10
N PHE A 279 -17.17 22.61 10.38
CA PHE A 279 -18.53 22.33 9.92
C PHE A 279 -19.55 23.05 10.80
N LYS A 280 -20.59 23.61 10.16
CA LYS A 280 -21.68 24.25 10.90
C LYS A 280 -22.51 23.21 11.69
N PRO A 281 -23.10 23.57 12.83
CA PRO A 281 -24.15 22.78 13.47
C PRO A 281 -25.37 22.58 12.54
N GLU A 282 -26.11 21.49 12.72
CA GLU A 282 -27.32 21.22 11.89
C GLU A 282 -28.43 22.26 12.14
N HIS A 283 -28.52 22.80 13.36
CA HIS A 283 -29.51 23.81 13.77
C HIS A 283 -29.18 25.25 13.31
N GLU A 284 -27.97 25.51 12.80
CA GLU A 284 -27.57 26.84 12.34
C GLU A 284 -27.74 27.01 10.82
N ALA A 285 -28.11 28.22 10.39
CA ALA A 285 -28.32 28.52 8.98
C ALA A 285 -27.02 28.81 8.21
N LEU A 286 -25.96 29.23 8.89
CA LEU A 286 -24.67 29.64 8.34
C LEU A 286 -23.53 29.08 9.21
N PRO A 287 -22.32 28.89 8.66
CA PRO A 287 -21.18 28.47 9.46
C PRO A 287 -20.61 29.64 10.26
N GLU A 288 -20.29 29.39 11.53
CA GLU A 288 -19.51 30.31 12.35
C GLU A 288 -18.09 30.54 11.78
N PRO A 289 -17.44 31.67 12.09
CA PRO A 289 -15.99 31.79 11.87
C PRO A 289 -15.21 30.75 12.69
N ILE A 290 -14.01 30.43 12.20
CA ILE A 290 -13.01 29.66 12.94
C ILE A 290 -12.41 30.55 14.03
N THR A 291 -12.37 30.05 15.26
CA THR A 291 -11.73 30.71 16.41
C THR A 291 -10.34 30.12 16.69
N GLN A 292 -9.58 30.72 17.61
CA GLN A 292 -8.26 30.19 18.00
C GLN A 292 -8.38 28.84 18.71
N GLU A 293 -9.49 28.62 19.41
CA GLU A 293 -9.83 27.38 20.10
C GLU A 293 -10.09 26.25 19.10
N ASP A 294 -10.81 26.54 18.00
CA ASP A 294 -11.01 25.59 16.90
C ASP A 294 -9.65 25.14 16.31
N GLU A 295 -8.72 26.08 16.09
CA GLU A 295 -7.36 25.75 15.62
C GLU A 295 -6.57 24.92 16.63
N ALA A 296 -6.70 25.19 17.94
CA ALA A 296 -6.07 24.38 18.98
C ALA A 296 -6.63 22.95 19.02
N ILE A 297 -7.94 22.77 18.85
CA ILE A 297 -8.60 21.45 18.80
C ILE A 297 -8.11 20.64 17.58
N ALA A 298 -8.05 21.26 16.39
CA ALA A 298 -7.54 20.61 15.19
C ALA A 298 -6.08 20.17 15.34
N ASN A 299 -5.20 21.06 15.82
CA ASN A 299 -3.78 20.76 16.05
C ASN A 299 -3.57 19.67 17.12
N LEU A 300 -4.39 19.65 18.18
CA LEU A 300 -4.38 18.60 19.19
C LEU A 300 -4.73 17.24 18.58
N ARG A 301 -5.81 17.15 17.80
CA ARG A 301 -6.20 15.89 17.12
C ARG A 301 -5.09 15.38 16.20
N ASP A 302 -4.48 16.26 15.41
CA ASP A 302 -3.33 15.90 14.55
C ASP A 302 -2.13 15.41 15.37
N THR A 303 -1.78 16.10 16.46
CA THR A 303 -0.67 15.71 17.35
C THR A 303 -0.91 14.35 18.01
N LEU A 304 -2.12 14.12 18.54
CA LEU A 304 -2.51 12.85 19.14
C LEU A 304 -2.49 11.72 18.10
N ALA A 305 -3.00 11.97 16.89
CA ALA A 305 -2.97 10.99 15.80
C ALA A 305 -1.54 10.65 15.36
N ASN A 306 -0.61 11.60 15.36
CA ASN A 306 0.81 11.36 15.09
C ASN A 306 1.45 10.50 16.19
N ILE A 307 1.30 10.87 17.46
CA ILE A 307 1.86 10.11 18.59
C ILE A 307 1.31 8.67 18.62
N ASN A 308 0.00 8.50 18.41
CA ASN A 308 -0.62 7.17 18.33
C ASN A 308 -0.16 6.36 17.10
N ALA A 309 0.27 7.00 16.00
CA ALA A 309 0.88 6.31 14.87
C ALA A 309 2.32 5.83 15.15
N GLN A 310 3.04 6.45 16.10
CA GLN A 310 4.40 6.05 16.51
C GLN A 310 4.41 4.84 17.48
N ILE A 311 3.29 4.56 18.16
CA ILE A 311 3.18 3.46 19.14
C ILE A 311 3.38 2.06 18.51
N PRO A 312 2.64 1.64 17.46
CA PRO A 312 2.78 0.30 16.89
C PRO A 312 4.19 -0.08 16.41
N PRO A 313 4.94 0.78 15.68
CA PRO A 313 6.29 0.41 15.24
C PRO A 313 7.33 0.45 16.37
N LEU A 314 7.10 1.19 17.46
CA LEU A 314 7.90 1.05 18.69
C LEU A 314 7.68 -0.32 19.33
N MET A 315 6.43 -0.80 19.41
CA MET A 315 6.12 -2.14 19.90
C MET A 315 6.75 -3.24 19.02
N GLU A 316 6.73 -3.08 17.69
CA GLU A 316 7.41 -4.00 16.78
C GLU A 316 8.94 -4.00 16.97
N LYS A 317 9.56 -2.83 17.17
CA LYS A 317 11.00 -2.75 17.49
C LYS A 317 11.34 -3.45 18.82
N ILE A 318 10.49 -3.35 19.83
CA ILE A 318 10.67 -4.05 21.12
C ILE A 318 10.63 -5.58 20.90
N THR A 319 9.65 -6.11 20.15
CA THR A 319 9.56 -7.56 19.91
C THR A 319 10.72 -8.08 19.04
N ALA A 320 11.17 -7.31 18.05
CA ALA A 320 12.33 -7.64 17.23
C ALA A 320 13.64 -7.62 18.05
N ALA A 321 13.82 -6.65 18.94
CA ALA A 321 14.98 -6.55 19.82
C ALA A 321 15.00 -7.67 20.88
N ASP A 322 13.85 -8.03 21.46
CA ASP A 322 13.74 -9.17 22.39
C ASP A 322 14.08 -10.51 21.69
N ALA A 323 13.58 -10.72 20.47
CA ALA A 323 13.92 -11.90 19.67
C ALA A 323 15.43 -11.96 19.34
N ALA A 324 16.02 -10.83 18.93
CA ALA A 324 17.46 -10.74 18.65
C ALA A 324 18.33 -10.91 19.90
N ALA A 325 17.87 -10.45 21.06
CA ALA A 325 18.54 -10.69 22.34
C ALA A 325 18.55 -12.18 22.69
N ARG A 326 17.39 -12.86 22.59
CA ARG A 326 17.29 -14.32 22.80
C ARG A 326 18.18 -15.11 21.85
N GLU A 327 18.14 -14.81 20.54
CA GLU A 327 19.02 -15.44 19.54
C GLU A 327 20.51 -15.25 19.89
N ALA A 328 20.91 -14.05 20.32
CA ALA A 328 22.28 -13.78 20.71
C ALA A 328 22.68 -14.50 22.02
N VAL A 329 21.76 -14.70 22.97
CA VAL A 329 21.98 -15.51 24.18
C VAL A 329 22.17 -17.00 23.82
N THR A 330 21.31 -17.59 22.99
CA THR A 330 21.45 -19.00 22.57
C THR A 330 22.74 -19.22 21.76
N ALA A 331 23.12 -18.25 20.92
CA ALA A 331 24.39 -18.24 20.19
C ALA A 331 25.63 -17.88 21.06
N LYS A 332 25.45 -17.61 22.35
CA LYS A 332 26.50 -17.23 23.32
C LYS A 332 27.29 -15.97 22.91
N GLN A 333 26.62 -15.05 22.20
CA GLN A 333 27.14 -13.77 21.68
C GLN A 333 26.83 -12.60 22.63
N MET A 334 27.45 -12.59 23.83
CA MET A 334 27.23 -11.61 24.91
C MET A 334 27.14 -10.14 24.45
N ILE A 335 28.08 -9.68 23.60
CA ILE A 335 28.11 -8.29 23.12
C ILE A 335 26.86 -7.96 22.28
N ARG A 336 26.42 -8.89 21.42
CA ARG A 336 25.23 -8.73 20.58
C ARG A 336 23.95 -8.79 21.40
N ALA A 337 23.90 -9.66 22.41
CA ALA A 337 22.78 -9.75 23.34
C ALA A 337 22.60 -8.46 24.15
N LYS A 338 23.66 -7.97 24.80
CA LYS A 338 23.62 -6.68 25.54
C LYS A 338 23.34 -5.47 24.62
N ALA A 339 23.76 -5.50 23.36
CA ALA A 339 23.38 -4.46 22.38
C ALA A 339 21.89 -4.52 22.00
N ALA A 340 21.34 -5.72 21.79
CA ALA A 340 19.91 -5.91 21.52
C ALA A 340 19.04 -5.50 22.74
N LEU A 341 19.46 -5.84 23.97
CA LEU A 341 18.81 -5.41 25.20
C LEU A 341 18.85 -3.88 25.39
N ARG A 342 19.99 -3.21 25.14
CA ARG A 342 20.04 -1.73 25.09
C ARG A 342 19.03 -1.16 24.10
N SER A 343 18.95 -1.73 22.89
CA SER A 343 17.99 -1.29 21.86
C SER A 343 16.53 -1.52 22.27
N LYS A 344 16.24 -2.65 22.95
CA LYS A 344 14.92 -2.94 23.53
C LYS A 344 14.57 -1.89 24.58
N LYS A 345 15.47 -1.62 25.52
CA LYS A 345 15.22 -0.70 26.65
C LYS A 345 15.02 0.75 26.22
N LEU A 346 15.76 1.22 25.22
CA LEU A 346 15.52 2.53 24.59
C LEU A 346 14.12 2.60 23.95
N ALA A 347 13.71 1.55 23.22
CA ALA A 347 12.39 1.50 22.61
C ALA A 347 11.25 1.40 23.65
N GLU A 348 11.46 0.69 24.77
CA GLU A 348 10.53 0.64 25.91
C GLU A 348 10.38 2.00 26.59
N SER A 349 11.47 2.71 26.88
CA SER A 349 11.43 4.06 27.47
C SER A 349 10.72 5.06 26.54
N ALA A 350 11.06 5.03 25.24
CA ALA A 350 10.38 5.85 24.23
C ALA A 350 8.87 5.52 24.13
N LEU A 351 8.50 4.23 24.16
CA LEU A 351 7.10 3.81 24.15
C LEU A 351 6.34 4.30 25.39
N ALA A 352 6.93 4.17 26.59
CA ALA A 352 6.34 4.67 27.83
C ALA A 352 6.12 6.19 27.76
N GLN A 353 7.15 6.95 27.38
CA GLN A 353 7.07 8.41 27.23
C GLN A 353 6.00 8.82 26.19
N ARG A 354 5.93 8.17 25.03
CA ARG A 354 4.91 8.46 24.00
C ARG A 354 3.50 8.13 24.50
N SER A 355 3.32 7.03 25.22
CA SER A 355 2.04 6.63 25.82
C SER A 355 1.56 7.62 26.88
N ASP A 356 2.46 8.06 27.77
CA ASP A 356 2.16 9.07 28.79
C ASP A 356 1.73 10.41 28.16
N VAL A 357 2.42 10.85 27.10
CA VAL A 357 2.05 12.08 26.38
C VAL A 357 0.69 11.91 25.66
N ALA A 358 0.40 10.74 25.07
CA ALA A 358 -0.90 10.46 24.46
C ALA A 358 -2.03 10.58 25.49
N LEU A 359 -1.89 9.95 26.67
CA LEU A 359 -2.87 10.02 27.76
C LEU A 359 -3.07 11.45 28.29
N GLN A 360 -1.99 12.25 28.39
CA GLN A 360 -2.08 13.66 28.75
C GLN A 360 -2.85 14.47 27.69
N LEU A 361 -2.59 14.22 26.40
CA LEU A 361 -3.27 14.88 25.30
C LEU A 361 -4.75 14.50 25.22
N GLU A 362 -5.11 13.24 25.44
CA GLU A 362 -6.51 12.78 25.50
C GLU A 362 -7.28 13.44 26.65
N SER A 363 -6.63 13.60 27.81
CA SER A 363 -7.20 14.33 28.95
C SER A 363 -7.44 15.80 28.65
N VAL A 364 -6.49 16.48 27.98
CA VAL A 364 -6.65 17.87 27.52
C VAL A 364 -7.73 17.98 26.44
N TYR A 365 -7.82 17.00 25.53
CA TYR A 365 -8.85 16.94 24.49
C TYR A 365 -10.24 16.83 25.09
N ALA A 366 -10.45 15.92 26.05
CA ALA A 366 -11.73 15.76 26.74
C ALA A 366 -12.16 17.05 27.48
N GLN A 367 -11.21 17.76 28.10
CA GLN A 367 -11.44 19.05 28.74
C GLN A 367 -11.81 20.14 27.73
N LEU A 368 -11.08 20.23 26.61
CA LEU A 368 -11.36 21.19 25.53
C LEU A 368 -12.70 20.91 24.85
N GLN A 369 -13.06 19.64 24.62
CA GLN A 369 -14.36 19.25 24.08
C GLN A 369 -15.49 19.66 25.02
N SER A 370 -15.37 19.36 26.32
CA SER A 370 -16.37 19.78 27.31
C SER A 370 -16.50 21.31 27.41
N ALA A 371 -15.41 22.06 27.23
CA ALA A 371 -15.43 23.52 27.25
C ALA A 371 -15.95 24.12 25.92
N ALA A 372 -15.67 23.50 24.77
CA ALA A 372 -16.23 23.92 23.48
C ALA A 372 -17.75 23.74 23.42
N ASP A 373 -18.28 22.70 24.10
CA ASP A 373 -19.72 22.52 24.27
C ASP A 373 -20.31 23.38 25.42
N GLN A 374 -19.48 24.15 26.17
CA GLN A 374 -19.87 25.00 27.31
C GLN A 374 -19.27 26.42 27.20
N VAL A 375 -20.00 27.30 26.51
CA VAL A 375 -19.65 28.71 26.16
C VAL A 375 -19.08 29.57 27.31
N GLU A 376 -19.26 29.20 28.57
CA GLU A 376 -18.81 29.97 29.74
C GLU A 376 -17.36 29.70 30.21
N ILE A 377 -16.64 28.69 29.68
CA ILE A 377 -15.35 28.22 30.27
C ILE A 377 -14.11 28.63 29.43
N VAL A 378 -13.92 29.94 29.22
CA VAL A 378 -12.79 30.50 28.43
C VAL A 378 -11.41 30.24 29.07
N GLU A 379 -11.30 30.22 30.40
CA GLU A 379 -10.00 30.08 31.09
C GLU A 379 -9.37 28.68 30.94
N ALA A 380 -10.18 27.62 30.98
CA ALA A 380 -9.70 26.25 30.78
C ALA A 380 -9.21 26.04 29.33
N MET A 381 -9.90 26.64 28.35
CA MET A 381 -9.51 26.56 26.95
C MET A 381 -8.16 27.23 26.68
N ARG A 382 -7.93 28.38 27.32
CA ARG A 382 -6.64 29.09 27.24
C ARG A 382 -5.49 28.27 27.81
N ALA A 383 -5.69 27.65 28.97
CA ALA A 383 -4.69 26.76 29.58
C ALA A 383 -4.37 25.54 28.69
N GLY A 384 -5.40 24.97 28.03
CA GLY A 384 -5.22 23.92 27.02
C GLY A 384 -4.39 24.39 25.83
N ALA A 385 -4.71 25.55 25.23
CA ALA A 385 -3.99 26.08 24.08
C ALA A 385 -2.51 26.41 24.40
N ASP A 386 -2.21 26.98 25.57
CA ASP A 386 -0.83 27.27 25.98
C ASP A 386 -0.03 25.99 26.28
N ALA A 387 -0.67 24.97 26.89
CA ALA A 387 -0.06 23.65 27.09
C ALA A 387 0.24 22.95 25.76
N LEU A 388 -0.70 23.01 24.80
CA LEU A 388 -0.52 22.45 23.46
C LEU A 388 0.62 23.10 22.69
N LYS A 389 0.73 24.43 22.76
CA LYS A 389 1.83 25.14 22.11
C LYS A 389 3.19 24.69 22.67
N SER A 390 3.32 24.63 24.00
CA SER A 390 4.52 24.15 24.70
C SER A 390 4.89 22.71 24.37
N LEU A 391 3.91 21.85 24.08
CA LEU A 391 4.15 20.46 23.69
C LEU A 391 4.45 20.30 22.19
N ASN A 392 3.76 21.03 21.32
CA ASN A 392 4.02 21.07 19.88
C ASN A 392 5.44 21.58 19.57
N GLU A 393 5.95 22.53 20.37
CA GLU A 393 7.34 22.98 20.32
C GLU A 393 8.35 21.89 20.77
N LYS A 394 7.93 20.88 21.53
CA LYS A 394 8.79 19.77 22.03
C LYS A 394 8.72 18.48 21.22
N VAL A 395 7.63 18.28 20.46
CA VAL A 395 7.38 17.04 19.69
C VAL A 395 7.75 17.19 18.21
N GLY A 396 8.11 18.40 17.77
CA GLY A 396 8.32 18.74 16.37
C GLY A 396 7.04 19.34 15.79
N GLY A 397 7.03 20.67 15.65
CA GLY A 397 5.83 21.43 15.31
C GLY A 397 5.42 21.38 13.84
N ALA A 398 4.66 22.39 13.42
CA ALA A 398 3.89 22.44 12.17
C ALA A 398 4.66 22.28 10.83
N GLU A 399 5.99 22.11 10.84
CA GLU A 399 6.77 21.75 9.65
C GLU A 399 6.33 20.39 9.06
N GLY A 400 5.81 19.48 9.89
CA GLY A 400 5.23 18.22 9.44
C GLY A 400 4.02 18.37 8.50
N VAL A 401 3.20 19.43 8.62
CA VAL A 401 1.92 19.51 7.88
C VAL A 401 2.13 19.68 6.37
N GLN A 402 3.22 20.32 5.94
CA GLN A 402 3.54 20.45 4.52
C GLN A 402 4.16 19.17 3.93
N GLY A 403 4.87 18.37 4.75
CA GLY A 403 5.43 17.09 4.36
C GLY A 403 4.43 15.92 4.42
N VAL A 404 3.46 15.97 5.33
CA VAL A 404 2.49 14.87 5.53
C VAL A 404 1.49 14.74 4.37
N VAL A 405 1.13 15.83 3.68
CA VAL A 405 0.26 15.73 2.48
C VAL A 405 0.95 14.97 1.34
N ASP A 406 2.28 15.09 1.23
CA ASP A 406 3.08 14.33 0.27
C ASP A 406 3.38 12.91 0.81
N ALA A 407 3.70 12.75 2.10
CA ALA A 407 3.97 11.45 2.75
C ALA A 407 2.73 10.54 2.89
N VAL A 408 1.50 11.09 2.83
CA VAL A 408 0.26 10.30 2.68
C VAL A 408 0.19 9.63 1.31
N ASN A 409 0.86 10.16 0.29
CA ASN A 409 1.09 9.47 -0.99
C ASN A 409 2.39 8.64 -0.98
N GLU A 410 3.41 9.06 -0.23
CA GLU A 410 4.73 8.42 -0.13
C GLU A 410 4.88 7.59 1.16
N GLN A 411 4.01 6.59 1.31
CA GLN A 411 3.88 5.79 2.54
C GLN A 411 4.99 4.73 2.72
N MET A 412 6.27 5.13 2.84
CA MET A 412 7.39 4.30 3.32
C MET A 412 8.54 5.10 3.99
N ALA A 413 8.25 5.97 4.96
CA ALA A 413 9.28 6.74 5.70
C ALA A 413 9.40 6.40 7.21
N THR A 414 8.58 5.48 7.74
CA THR A 414 8.44 5.24 9.19
C THR A 414 9.71 4.69 9.87
N THR A 415 10.64 4.08 9.12
CA THR A 415 11.84 3.45 9.70
C THR A 415 12.95 4.45 10.06
N GLU A 416 13.14 5.50 9.26
CA GLU A 416 14.20 6.50 9.49
C GLU A 416 13.82 7.46 10.63
N GLU A 417 12.58 7.93 10.68
CA GLU A 417 12.10 8.84 11.73
C GLU A 417 12.27 8.23 13.14
N ILE A 418 11.90 6.96 13.33
CA ILE A 418 12.09 6.26 14.62
C ILE A 418 13.58 6.04 14.93
N THR A 419 14.43 5.89 13.90
CA THR A 419 15.87 5.74 14.12
C THR A 419 16.48 7.06 14.59
N ASN A 420 16.00 8.20 14.09
CA ASN A 420 16.37 9.51 14.62
C ASN A 420 15.83 9.74 16.04
N ILE A 421 14.57 9.41 16.33
CA ILE A 421 13.97 9.54 17.68
C ILE A 421 14.74 8.73 18.74
N ILE A 422 15.20 7.51 18.41
CA ILE A 422 16.02 6.67 19.31
C ILE A 422 17.44 7.22 19.47
N ASN A 423 17.97 7.93 18.48
CA ASN A 423 19.28 8.59 18.57
C ASN A 423 19.22 9.96 19.28
N GLU A 424 18.05 10.61 19.33
CA GLU A 424 17.81 11.86 20.08
C GLU A 424 17.49 11.62 21.56
N SER A 425 17.13 10.40 21.98
CA SER A 425 16.89 10.10 23.39
C SER A 425 18.21 10.05 24.19
N ASP A 426 18.67 11.22 24.61
CA ASP A 426 19.84 11.48 25.47
C ASP A 426 19.63 11.01 26.93
N GLN A 427 18.80 9.97 27.14
CA GLN A 427 18.50 9.43 28.46
C GLN A 427 19.65 8.51 28.94
N PRO A 428 20.15 8.69 30.17
CA PRO A 428 21.10 7.78 30.76
C PRO A 428 20.42 6.43 31.03
N LEU A 429 20.72 5.43 30.21
CA LEU A 429 20.35 4.04 30.46
C LEU A 429 21.07 3.54 31.71
N ASP A 430 20.35 2.84 32.58
CA ASP A 430 20.97 2.10 33.68
C ASP A 430 21.60 0.81 33.14
N GLU A 431 22.93 0.77 33.07
CA GLU A 431 23.64 -0.43 32.63
C GLU A 431 23.47 -1.62 33.58
N ALA A 432 23.12 -1.40 34.85
CA ALA A 432 22.85 -2.48 35.79
C ALA A 432 21.56 -3.22 35.44
N GLU A 433 20.50 -2.52 35.04
CA GLU A 433 19.22 -3.14 34.66
C GLU A 433 19.36 -4.02 33.39
N ILE A 434 20.21 -3.60 32.44
CA ILE A 434 20.54 -4.38 31.23
C ILE A 434 21.36 -5.63 31.58
N ASP A 435 22.25 -5.54 32.56
CA ASP A 435 23.06 -6.67 33.03
C ASP A 435 22.20 -7.68 33.81
N ASP A 436 21.30 -7.22 34.68
CA ASP A 436 20.32 -8.05 35.38
C ASP A 436 19.37 -8.77 34.40
N GLU A 437 18.87 -8.07 33.37
CA GLU A 437 18.02 -8.69 32.32
C GLU A 437 18.80 -9.72 31.49
N PHE A 438 20.08 -9.44 31.20
CA PHE A 438 20.95 -10.39 30.51
C PHE A 438 21.20 -11.65 31.35
N GLU A 439 21.48 -11.51 32.65
CA GLU A 439 21.62 -12.65 33.56
C GLU A 439 20.32 -13.48 33.68
N ALA A 440 19.16 -12.81 33.70
CA ALA A 440 17.86 -13.48 33.71
C ALA A 440 17.62 -14.30 32.43
N LEU A 441 17.96 -13.76 31.24
CA LEU A 441 17.87 -14.49 29.98
C LEU A 441 18.87 -15.65 29.89
N GLU A 442 20.11 -15.48 30.36
CA GLU A 442 21.06 -16.59 30.44
C GLU A 442 20.55 -17.71 31.37
N LYS A 443 19.93 -17.36 32.50
CA LYS A 443 19.37 -18.35 33.43
C LYS A 443 18.20 -19.11 32.81
N ALA A 444 17.30 -18.41 32.12
CA ALA A 444 16.16 -19.04 31.43
C ALA A 444 16.62 -19.99 30.31
N GLU A 445 17.65 -19.64 29.54
CA GLU A 445 18.19 -20.54 28.50
C GLU A 445 18.95 -21.73 29.10
N LYS A 446 19.66 -21.56 30.23
CA LYS A 446 20.28 -22.68 30.97
C LYS A 446 19.25 -23.65 31.53
N GLU A 447 18.19 -23.16 32.17
CA GLU A 447 17.07 -23.98 32.67
C GLU A 447 16.40 -24.78 31.54
N LYS A 448 16.27 -24.17 30.36
CA LYS A 448 15.73 -24.84 29.16
C LYS A 448 16.71 -25.85 28.54
N GLU A 449 18.02 -25.56 28.50
CA GLU A 449 19.05 -26.52 28.08
C GLU A 449 19.08 -27.74 29.03
N GLU A 450 18.92 -27.52 30.33
CA GLU A 450 18.79 -28.56 31.36
C GLU A 450 17.49 -29.36 31.22
N GLU A 451 16.33 -28.73 30.94
CA GLU A 451 15.07 -29.43 30.69
C GLU A 451 15.13 -30.28 29.41
N GLU A 452 15.66 -29.74 28.31
CA GLU A 452 15.88 -30.51 27.08
C GLU A 452 16.86 -31.68 27.29
N ALA A 453 17.92 -31.48 28.08
CA ALA A 453 18.86 -32.54 28.44
C ALA A 453 18.20 -33.60 29.34
N ALA A 454 17.36 -33.20 30.28
CA ALA A 454 16.58 -34.10 31.14
C ALA A 454 15.59 -34.93 30.32
N VAL A 455 14.86 -34.33 29.37
CA VAL A 455 13.96 -35.04 28.45
C VAL A 455 14.72 -36.01 27.55
N LYS A 456 15.84 -35.61 26.95
CA LYS A 456 16.70 -36.50 26.13
C LYS A 456 17.27 -37.65 26.97
N THR A 457 17.64 -37.40 28.23
CA THR A 457 18.16 -38.42 29.15
C THR A 457 17.06 -39.38 29.60
N ALA A 458 15.86 -38.87 29.93
CA ALA A 458 14.70 -39.69 30.28
C ALA A 458 14.26 -40.59 29.11
N ALA A 459 14.24 -40.06 27.88
CA ALA A 459 13.95 -40.85 26.68
C ALA A 459 14.98 -41.98 26.48
N ARG A 460 16.28 -41.68 26.61
CA ARG A 460 17.36 -42.68 26.50
C ARG A 460 17.32 -43.74 27.61
N LEU A 461 16.96 -43.35 28.84
CA LEU A 461 16.76 -44.28 29.95
C LEU A 461 15.54 -45.18 29.74
N ALA A 462 14.44 -44.65 29.18
CA ALA A 462 13.27 -45.44 28.82
C ALA A 462 13.58 -46.47 27.72
N GLU A 463 14.32 -46.08 26.68
CA GLU A 463 14.78 -46.98 25.61
C GLU A 463 15.66 -48.12 26.16
N LEU A 464 16.62 -47.80 27.05
CA LEU A 464 17.46 -48.78 27.72
C LEU A 464 16.64 -49.72 28.63
N ALA A 465 15.67 -49.21 29.38
CA ALA A 465 14.80 -50.01 30.23
C ALA A 465 13.90 -50.96 29.41
N GLU A 466 13.42 -50.53 28.24
CA GLU A 466 12.66 -51.39 27.31
C GLU A 466 13.55 -52.48 26.68
N ALA A 467 14.80 -52.15 26.35
CA ALA A 467 15.79 -53.11 25.87
C ALA A 467 16.16 -54.17 26.93
N ASP A 468 16.38 -53.75 28.18
CA ASP A 468 16.65 -54.65 29.30
C ASP A 468 15.44 -55.51 29.67
N LYS A 469 14.22 -54.97 29.57
CA LYS A 469 12.99 -55.77 29.72
C LYS A 469 12.89 -56.85 28.63
N LYS A 470 13.16 -56.50 27.37
CA LYS A 470 13.20 -57.46 26.26
C LYS A 470 14.29 -58.52 26.46
N ARG A 471 15.46 -58.17 26.97
CA ARG A 471 16.53 -59.13 27.34
C ARG A 471 16.04 -60.10 28.42
N LYS A 472 15.46 -59.60 29.51
CA LYS A 472 14.92 -60.44 30.60
C LYS A 472 13.78 -61.34 30.13
N GLU A 473 12.86 -60.84 29.30
CA GLU A 473 11.80 -61.66 28.69
C GLU A 473 12.33 -62.74 27.73
N VAL A 474 13.54 -62.58 27.18
CA VAL A 474 14.23 -63.63 26.39
C VAL A 474 14.94 -64.62 27.30
N GLU A 475 15.68 -64.15 28.31
CA GLU A 475 16.34 -65.01 29.31
C GLU A 475 15.34 -65.86 30.12
N GLU A 476 14.19 -65.30 30.47
CA GLU A 476 13.10 -66.00 31.18
C GLU A 476 12.46 -67.07 30.28
N LYS A 477 12.24 -66.79 28.99
CA LYS A 477 11.79 -67.80 28.01
C LYS A 477 12.82 -68.90 27.78
N GLU A 478 14.10 -68.56 27.68
CA GLU A 478 15.17 -69.56 27.58
C GLU A 478 15.27 -70.44 28.83
N ASN A 479 15.05 -69.88 30.03
CA ASN A 479 15.02 -70.66 31.27
C ASN A 479 13.76 -71.53 31.37
N GLU A 480 12.58 -71.01 31.01
CA GLU A 480 11.37 -71.82 30.89
C GLU A 480 11.54 -72.97 29.88
N GLU A 481 12.21 -72.74 28.75
CA GLU A 481 12.47 -73.78 27.75
C GLU A 481 13.46 -74.84 28.27
N LYS A 482 14.52 -74.43 28.98
CA LYS A 482 15.44 -75.34 29.69
C LYS A 482 14.74 -76.13 30.80
N GLU A 483 13.84 -75.53 31.57
CA GLU A 483 13.05 -76.24 32.58
C GLU A 483 12.05 -77.22 31.95
N ARG A 484 11.38 -76.84 30.85
CA ARG A 484 10.50 -77.72 30.07
C ARG A 484 11.25 -78.89 29.45
N GLN A 485 12.48 -78.69 28.96
CA GLN A 485 13.36 -79.78 28.54
C GLN A 485 13.73 -80.68 29.73
N SER A 486 14.21 -80.14 30.85
CA SER A 486 14.58 -80.95 32.01
C SER A 486 13.41 -81.75 32.63
N THR A 487 12.18 -81.25 32.49
CA THR A 487 10.97 -81.94 32.97
C THR A 487 10.47 -82.96 31.94
N ALA A 488 10.63 -82.72 30.64
CA ALA A 488 10.43 -83.72 29.61
C ALA A 488 11.43 -84.88 29.75
N ASP A 489 12.72 -84.59 29.97
CA ASP A 489 13.77 -85.60 30.18
C ASP A 489 13.44 -86.49 31.40
N LYS A 490 13.08 -85.89 32.54
CA LYS A 490 12.63 -86.63 33.74
C LYS A 490 11.34 -87.43 33.50
N ALA A 491 10.42 -86.92 32.70
CA ALA A 491 9.21 -87.66 32.32
C ALA A 491 9.54 -88.85 31.41
N THR A 492 10.54 -88.74 30.52
CA THR A 492 11.02 -89.87 29.73
C THR A 492 11.76 -90.91 30.57
N GLU A 493 12.58 -90.51 31.55
CA GLU A 493 13.18 -91.45 32.52
C GLU A 493 12.10 -92.21 33.31
N ALA A 494 11.09 -91.50 33.84
CA ALA A 494 9.99 -92.12 34.57
C ALA A 494 9.16 -93.09 33.70
N ALA A 495 8.91 -92.74 32.43
CA ALA A 495 8.19 -93.61 31.49
C ALA A 495 9.01 -94.86 31.10
N VAL A 496 10.34 -94.75 31.00
CA VAL A 496 11.25 -95.90 30.81
C VAL A 496 11.25 -96.78 32.07
N GLU A 497 11.22 -96.19 33.26
CA GLU A 497 11.15 -96.93 34.52
C GLU A 497 9.80 -97.67 34.68
N GLU A 498 8.67 -97.04 34.37
CA GLU A 498 7.35 -97.68 34.38
C GLU A 498 7.24 -98.80 33.33
N ALA A 499 7.79 -98.59 32.12
CA ALA A 499 7.88 -99.63 31.10
C ALA A 499 8.75 -100.82 31.56
N SER A 500 9.85 -100.57 32.28
CA SER A 500 10.70 -101.63 32.83
C SER A 500 9.96 -102.49 33.88
N GLN A 501 9.13 -101.86 34.73
CA GLN A 501 8.32 -102.56 35.73
C GLN A 501 7.18 -103.37 35.09
N GLY A 502 6.64 -102.90 33.96
CA GLY A 502 5.69 -103.67 33.13
C GLY A 502 6.33 -104.91 32.47
N LEU A 503 7.54 -104.77 31.94
CA LEU A 503 8.29 -105.87 31.29
C LEU A 503 8.76 -106.96 32.27
N SER A 504 8.98 -106.64 33.54
CA SER A 504 9.45 -107.62 34.55
C SER A 504 8.39 -108.68 34.97
N ARG A 505 7.21 -108.72 34.34
CA ARG A 505 6.12 -109.67 34.66
C ARG A 505 5.92 -110.80 33.65
N LEU A 506 6.75 -110.92 32.61
CA LEU A 506 6.64 -111.98 31.60
C LEU A 506 7.93 -112.81 31.40
N SER A 507 7.80 -114.10 31.73
CA SER A 507 8.64 -115.24 31.32
C SER A 507 10.05 -115.40 31.90
N PHE A 508 10.39 -116.67 32.12
CA PHE A 508 11.50 -117.20 32.90
C PHE A 508 12.71 -117.60 32.02
N TYR A 509 13.90 -117.31 32.52
CA TYR A 509 15.10 -118.18 32.55
C TYR A 509 15.75 -118.75 31.27
N GLN A 510 17.02 -118.31 31.10
CA GLN A 510 18.23 -119.17 31.08
C GLN A 510 18.72 -119.80 29.75
N ALA A 511 19.85 -119.29 29.23
CA ALA A 511 21.16 -119.96 29.37
C ALA A 511 22.34 -119.17 28.74
N ASN A 512 23.48 -119.22 29.45
CA ASN A 512 24.89 -118.95 29.10
C ASN A 512 25.27 -118.80 27.60
N GLN A 513 26.09 -117.79 27.24
CA GLN A 513 27.55 -117.95 27.03
C GLN A 513 28.26 -116.65 26.59
N ASP A 514 29.38 -116.38 27.25
CA ASP A 514 30.71 -115.92 26.80
C ASP A 514 30.95 -115.14 25.47
N ALA A 515 32.02 -114.31 25.54
CA ALA A 515 32.97 -113.91 24.48
C ALA A 515 32.89 -112.48 23.87
N ASP A 516 33.87 -111.68 24.32
CA ASP A 516 34.92 -111.00 23.51
C ASP A 516 34.72 -109.72 22.68
N SER A 517 35.85 -108.99 22.63
CA SER A 517 36.25 -107.85 21.76
C SER A 517 35.50 -106.53 21.97
N GLU A 518 36.16 -105.45 22.43
CA GLU A 518 37.21 -104.68 21.72
C GLU A 518 36.80 -104.24 20.31
N ASP A 519 36.57 -102.93 20.12
CA ASP A 519 37.41 -102.19 19.17
C ASP A 519 37.42 -100.69 19.50
N ALA A 520 38.51 -100.01 19.17
CA ALA A 520 38.69 -98.58 19.36
C ALA A 520 38.91 -97.86 18.03
N LYS A 521 38.18 -96.76 17.78
CA LYS A 521 38.63 -95.62 16.94
C LYS A 521 37.95 -94.33 17.49
N LYS A 522 38.63 -93.24 17.85
CA LYS A 522 39.65 -92.36 17.21
C LYS A 522 39.07 -91.25 16.30
N ASP A 523 39.41 -90.02 16.67
CA ASP A 523 39.64 -88.79 15.89
C ASP A 523 38.74 -88.46 14.67
N GLU A 524 38.14 -87.26 14.71
CA GLU A 524 38.54 -86.20 13.76
C GLU A 524 38.25 -84.77 14.27
N ARG A 525 38.92 -83.78 13.67
CA ARG A 525 38.86 -82.32 13.98
C ARG A 525 38.38 -81.54 12.73
N ILE A 526 38.36 -80.20 12.85
CA ILE A 526 38.33 -79.15 11.80
C ILE A 526 36.90 -78.64 11.49
N ALA A 527 36.63 -77.36 11.21
CA ALA A 527 37.17 -76.05 11.64
C ALA A 527 36.21 -74.91 11.19
N VAL A 528 36.48 -73.67 11.59
CA VAL A 528 35.77 -72.42 11.19
C VAL A 528 35.86 -72.13 9.67
N PRO A 529 34.98 -71.28 9.11
CA PRO A 529 35.35 -69.85 8.89
C PRO A 529 34.18 -68.86 9.16
N SER A 530 34.44 -67.70 9.78
CA SER A 530 34.74 -66.36 9.19
C SER A 530 33.51 -65.48 8.97
#